data_AF-A0A961DRK2-F1
#
_entry.id   AF-A0A961DRK2-F1
#
_cell.length_a   1.000
_cell.length_b   1.000
_cell.length_c   1.000
_cell.angle_alpha   90.00
_cell.angle_beta   90.00
_cell.angle_gamma   90.00
#
_symmetry.space_group_name_H-M   'P 1'
#
loop_
_entity.id
_entity.type
_entity.pdbx_description
1 polymer ?
#
loop_
_entity_poly.entity_id
_entity_poly.type
_entity_poly.pdbx_seq_one_letter_code
_entity_poly.pdbx_strand_id
1 'polypeptide(L)'
;DLLIDWAGQWIGVREFRKHTGWYLKGYATGGDVRRELNQLESREQLADTLGRFDRSSTMSSEGRRAKRGHVGGPRAVSLPDRWFDNEDAIDALAADAESISSGG
;
A
#
# COMPACT_ATOMS: atom_id res chain seq x y z
N ASP A 1 0.67 -13.61 -10.92
CA ASP A 1 0.64 -12.17 -10.60
C ASP A 1 -0.44 -11.93 -9.55
N LEU A 2 -0.16 -12.24 -8.28
CA LEU A 2 -1.19 -12.55 -7.28
C LEU A 2 -2.29 -11.48 -7.12
N LEU A 3 -1.95 -10.20 -7.14
CA LEU A 3 -2.93 -9.11 -7.02
C LEU A 3 -3.85 -9.00 -8.26
N ILE A 4 -3.31 -9.29 -9.44
CA ILE A 4 -4.07 -9.36 -10.69
C ILE A 4 -4.92 -10.62 -10.72
N ASP A 5 -4.38 -11.74 -10.26
CA ASP A 5 -5.09 -13.01 -10.18
C ASP A 5 -6.31 -12.90 -9.23
N TRP A 6 -6.21 -12.08 -8.18
CA TRP A 6 -7.28 -11.86 -7.20
C TRP A 6 -8.30 -10.78 -7.60
N ALA A 7 -7.86 -9.60 -8.05
CA ALA A 7 -8.74 -8.45 -8.30
C ALA A 7 -9.03 -8.19 -9.79
N GLY A 8 -8.43 -8.97 -10.69
CA GLY A 8 -8.37 -8.66 -12.12
C GLY A 8 -7.36 -7.56 -12.44
N GLN A 9 -6.96 -7.48 -13.71
CA GLN A 9 -5.87 -6.58 -14.13
C GLN A 9 -6.18 -5.09 -13.88
N TRP A 10 -7.40 -4.65 -14.19
CA TRP A 10 -7.77 -3.24 -14.08
C TRP A 10 -7.71 -2.73 -12.64
N ILE A 11 -8.26 -3.48 -11.68
CA ILE A 11 -8.20 -3.14 -10.25
C ILE A 11 -6.79 -3.39 -9.72
N GLY A 12 -6.22 -4.56 -9.99
CA GLY A 12 -4.95 -4.98 -9.40
C GLY A 12 -3.79 -4.03 -9.73
N VAL A 13 -3.69 -3.57 -10.98
CA VAL A 13 -2.65 -2.59 -11.34
C VAL A 13 -2.90 -1.23 -10.67
N ARG A 14 -4.15 -0.76 -10.62
CA ARG A 14 -4.51 0.52 -9.99
C ARG A 14 -4.24 0.53 -8.49
N GLU A 15 -4.60 -0.55 -7.80
CA GLU A 15 -4.30 -0.73 -6.37
C GLU A 15 -2.78 -0.80 -6.13
N PHE A 16 -2.04 -1.46 -7.03
CA PHE A 16 -0.59 -1.56 -6.92
C PHE A 16 0.12 -0.20 -6.91
N ARG A 17 -0.42 0.81 -7.62
CA ARG A 17 0.15 2.18 -7.68
C ARG A 17 0.42 2.74 -6.28
N LYS A 18 -0.46 2.46 -5.30
CA LYS A 18 -0.34 2.92 -3.90
C LYS A 18 0.94 2.43 -3.21
N HIS A 19 1.44 1.25 -3.60
CA HIS A 19 2.60 0.63 -2.98
C HIS A 19 3.93 1.08 -3.57
N THR A 20 3.96 1.52 -4.83
CA THR A 20 5.19 1.88 -5.55
C THR A 20 6.00 2.95 -4.81
N GLY A 21 5.33 4.00 -4.31
CA GLY A 21 5.96 5.08 -3.55
C GLY A 21 6.57 4.60 -2.23
N TRP A 22 5.95 3.63 -1.56
CA TRP A 22 6.48 3.04 -0.34
C TRP A 22 7.73 2.23 -0.60
N TYR A 23 7.78 1.37 -1.62
CA TYR A 23 8.96 0.53 -1.87
C TYR A 23 10.15 1.33 -2.39
N LEU A 24 9.92 2.35 -3.20
CA LEU A 24 10.99 3.15 -3.82
C LEU A 24 11.46 4.32 -2.94
N LYS A 25 10.86 4.52 -1.76
CA LYS A 25 11.30 5.55 -0.83
C LYS A 25 12.70 5.22 -0.29
N GLY A 26 13.65 6.11 -0.55
CA GLY A 26 15.06 5.95 -0.20
C GLY A 26 15.99 5.57 -1.35
N TYR A 27 15.44 5.30 -2.53
CA TYR A 27 16.20 5.04 -3.76
C TYR A 27 16.24 6.30 -4.65
N ALA A 28 17.31 6.44 -5.43
CA ALA A 28 17.48 7.52 -6.40
C ALA A 28 16.69 7.24 -7.69
N THR A 29 15.35 7.16 -7.57
CA THR A 29 14.48 6.78 -8.70
C THR A 29 14.10 7.93 -9.62
N GLY A 30 14.33 9.19 -9.22
CA GLY A 30 13.87 10.38 -9.95
C GLY A 30 12.36 10.63 -9.82
N GLY A 31 11.94 11.87 -10.07
CA GLY A 31 10.53 12.29 -9.98
C GLY A 31 9.67 11.75 -11.11
N ASP A 32 10.22 11.68 -12.33
CA ASP A 32 9.49 11.25 -13.52
C ASP A 32 9.06 9.79 -13.44
N VAL A 33 9.95 8.90 -12.96
CA VAL A 33 9.61 7.48 -12.80
C VAL A 33 8.52 7.28 -11.74
N ARG A 34 8.52 8.07 -10.65
CA ARG A 34 7.41 8.05 -9.69
C ARG A 34 6.09 8.49 -10.30
N ARG A 35 6.11 9.51 -11.18
CA ARG A 35 4.91 9.96 -11.90
C ARG A 35 4.38 8.83 -12.80
N GLU A 36 5.26 8.17 -13.54
CA GLU A 36 4.92 7.04 -14.41
C GLU A 36 4.31 5.87 -13.63
N LEU A 37 4.94 5.49 -12.51
CA LEU A 37 4.45 4.42 -11.63
C LEU A 37 3.06 4.71 -11.03
N ASN A 38 2.72 5.98 -10.80
CA ASN A 38 1.39 6.39 -10.32
C ASN A 38 0.31 6.38 -11.41
N GLN A 39 0.68 6.19 -12.68
CA GLN A 39 -0.24 6.19 -13.83
C GLN A 39 -0.33 4.84 -14.56
N LEU A 40 0.36 3.81 -14.07
CA LEU A 40 0.41 2.46 -14.69
C LEU A 40 -0.96 1.87 -15.01
N GLU A 41 -1.18 1.45 -16.25
CA GLU A 41 -2.45 0.84 -16.69
C GLU A 41 -2.35 -0.66 -16.95
N SER A 42 -1.13 -1.21 -17.05
CA SER A 42 -0.91 -2.63 -17.29
C SER A 42 0.25 -3.22 -16.50
N ARG A 43 0.29 -4.55 -16.45
CA ARG A 43 1.37 -5.30 -15.81
C ARG A 43 2.68 -5.18 -16.60
N GLU A 44 2.59 -5.08 -17.91
CA GLU A 44 3.72 -4.90 -18.83
C GLU A 44 4.36 -3.54 -18.60
N GLN A 45 3.56 -2.46 -18.55
CA GLN A 45 4.07 -1.13 -18.21
C GLN A 45 4.81 -1.13 -16.87
N LEU A 46 4.30 -1.83 -15.85
CA LEU A 46 4.98 -1.96 -14.58
C LEU A 46 6.37 -2.64 -14.76
N ALA A 47 6.44 -3.73 -15.51
CA ALA A 47 7.70 -4.42 -15.79
C ALA A 47 8.69 -3.52 -16.53
N ASP A 48 8.24 -2.81 -17.55
CA ASP A 48 9.07 -1.92 -18.36
C ASP A 48 9.62 -0.77 -17.53
N THR A 49 8.76 -0.11 -16.75
CA THR A 49 9.18 0.99 -15.86
C THR A 49 10.19 0.50 -14.81
N LEU A 50 9.94 -0.65 -14.18
CA LEU A 50 10.87 -1.23 -13.21
C LEU A 50 12.19 -1.72 -13.85
N GLY A 51 12.13 -2.18 -15.10
CA GLY A 51 13.30 -2.65 -15.85
C GLY A 51 14.32 -1.56 -16.14
N ARG A 52 13.91 -0.29 -16.11
CA ARG A 52 14.79 0.88 -16.28
C ARG A 52 15.64 1.20 -15.05
N PHE A 53 15.35 0.61 -13.90
CA PHE A 53 16.13 0.87 -12.68
C PHE A 53 17.47 0.15 -12.69
N ASP A 54 18.49 0.85 -12.19
CA ASP A 54 19.78 0.25 -11.86
C ASP A 54 19.62 -0.72 -10.69
N ARG A 55 19.81 -2.02 -10.97
CA ARG A 55 19.70 -3.10 -9.98
C ARG A 55 20.85 -3.10 -8.95
N SER A 56 21.93 -2.37 -9.21
CA SER A 56 23.02 -2.18 -8.26
C SER A 56 22.77 -1.03 -7.29
N SER A 57 21.71 -0.24 -7.51
CA SER A 57 21.36 0.89 -6.65
C SER A 57 21.09 0.43 -5.23
N THR A 58 21.71 1.12 -4.27
CA THR A 58 21.51 0.85 -2.84
C THR A 58 20.69 1.95 -2.19
N MET A 59 19.85 1.57 -1.23
CA MET A 59 19.05 2.54 -0.48
C MET A 59 19.96 3.46 0.34
N SER A 60 19.73 4.77 0.24
CA SER A 60 20.49 5.76 0.99
C SER A 60 20.33 5.56 2.51
N SER A 61 21.33 6.01 3.27
CA SER A 61 21.29 5.95 4.74
C SER A 61 20.12 6.74 5.33
N GLU A 62 19.75 7.86 4.70
CA GLU A 62 18.55 8.64 5.03
C GLU A 62 17.26 7.89 4.66
N GLY A 63 17.25 7.21 3.50
CA GLY A 63 16.15 6.37 3.04
C GLY A 63 15.81 5.23 4.00
N ARG A 64 16.82 4.62 4.63
CA ARG A 64 16.62 3.61 5.70
C ARG A 64 15.87 4.15 6.91
N ARG A 65 16.14 5.40 7.29
CA ARG A 65 15.50 6.04 8.45
C ARG A 65 14.20 6.76 8.09
N ALA A 66 13.81 6.76 6.83
CA ALA A 66 12.66 7.51 6.37
C ALA A 66 11.37 6.91 6.96
N LYS A 67 10.64 7.71 7.74
CA LYS A 67 9.33 7.30 8.29
C LYS A 67 8.38 6.92 7.15
N ARG A 68 7.80 5.71 7.21
CA ARG A 68 6.83 5.19 6.22
C ARG A 68 5.39 5.15 6.75
N GLY A 69 5.18 5.54 8.01
CA GLY A 69 3.86 5.60 8.65
C GLY A 69 3.35 7.03 8.86
N HIS A 70 2.18 7.13 9.48
CA HIS A 70 1.57 8.40 9.89
C HIS A 70 2.52 9.21 10.78
N VAL A 71 2.60 10.52 10.55
CA VAL A 71 3.56 11.41 11.23
C VAL A 71 2.98 12.08 12.49
N GLY A 72 1.68 11.94 12.75
CA GLY A 72 1.07 12.34 14.02
C GLY A 72 1.15 11.22 15.07
N GLY A 73 1.37 11.60 16.33
CA GLY A 73 1.31 10.70 17.47
C GLY A 73 -0.07 10.03 17.65
N PRO A 74 -0.27 9.29 18.76
CA PRO A 74 -1.52 8.57 19.00
C PRO A 74 -2.73 9.49 18.81
N ARG A 75 -3.69 9.07 17.99
CA ARG A 75 -5.00 9.71 17.91
C ARG A 75 -5.92 9.06 18.93
N ALA A 76 -6.76 9.87 19.58
CA ALA A 76 -7.85 9.33 20.38
C ALA A 76 -8.77 8.51 19.46
N VAL A 77 -8.93 7.23 19.79
CA VAL A 77 -9.85 6.32 19.12
C VAL A 77 -11.05 6.11 20.05
N SER A 78 -12.27 6.17 19.49
CA SER A 78 -13.48 5.84 20.22
C SER A 78 -13.84 4.39 19.96
N LEU A 79 -14.07 3.63 21.02
CA LEU A 79 -14.66 2.31 20.91
C LEU A 79 -16.19 2.43 20.76
N PRO A 80 -16.83 1.50 20.05
CA PRO A 80 -18.28 1.38 20.06
C PRO A 80 -18.82 1.22 21.48
N ASP A 81 -20.08 1.60 21.68
CA ASP A 81 -20.76 1.43 22.96
C ASP A 81 -20.70 -0.05 23.39
N ARG A 82 -20.46 -0.29 24.68
CA ARG A 82 -20.36 -1.64 25.29
C ARG A 82 -19.25 -2.56 24.76
N TRP A 83 -18.24 -2.03 24.06
CA TRP A 83 -17.12 -2.83 23.55
C TRP A 83 -16.43 -3.70 24.62
N PHE A 84 -16.27 -3.19 25.85
CA PHE A 84 -15.62 -3.92 26.94
C PHE A 84 -16.53 -4.93 27.65
N ASP A 85 -17.83 -4.95 27.33
CA ASP A 85 -18.75 -5.89 27.97
C ASP A 85 -18.48 -7.33 27.52
N ASN A 86 -17.81 -7.53 26.38
CA ASN A 86 -17.43 -8.83 25.87
C ASN A 86 -16.19 -8.74 24.93
N GLU A 87 -15.01 -8.45 25.51
CA GLU A 87 -13.76 -8.26 24.77
C GLU A 87 -13.32 -9.50 23.96
N ASP A 88 -13.64 -10.69 24.46
CA ASP A 88 -13.30 -11.99 23.85
C ASP A 88 -14.45 -12.58 23.00
N ALA A 89 -15.49 -11.79 22.71
CA ALA A 89 -16.58 -12.24 21.85
C ALA A 89 -16.04 -12.55 20.45
N ILE A 90 -15.89 -13.84 20.13
CA ILE A 90 -15.77 -14.29 18.74
C ILE A 90 -17.19 -14.35 18.17
N ASP A 91 -17.86 -13.20 18.13
CA ASP A 91 -19.09 -13.09 17.35
C ASP A 91 -18.70 -13.29 15.89
N ALA A 92 -19.47 -14.11 15.18
CA ALA A 92 -19.26 -14.27 13.75
C ALA A 92 -19.34 -12.87 13.11
N LEU A 93 -18.23 -12.44 12.50
CA LEU A 93 -18.19 -11.18 11.77
C LEU A 93 -19.36 -11.17 10.78
N ALA A 94 -20.13 -10.08 10.79
CA ALA A 94 -21.24 -9.94 9.87
C ALA A 94 -20.72 -10.03 8.42
N ALA A 95 -21.55 -10.51 7.49
CA ALA A 95 -21.13 -10.77 6.11
C ALA A 95 -20.61 -9.51 5.38
N ASP A 96 -20.95 -8.32 5.87
CA ASP A 96 -20.46 -7.03 5.39
C ASP A 96 -19.05 -6.69 5.88
N ALA A 97 -18.52 -7.37 6.90
CA ALA A 97 -17.14 -7.23 7.36
C ALA A 97 -16.11 -7.73 6.31
N GLU A 98 -16.54 -8.56 5.35
CA GLU A 98 -15.73 -8.94 4.18
C GLU A 98 -15.69 -7.85 3.09
N SER A 99 -16.41 -6.75 3.27
CA SER A 99 -16.43 -5.64 2.32
C SER A 99 -15.05 -4.99 2.18
N ILE A 100 -14.58 -4.85 0.94
CA ILE A 100 -13.32 -4.18 0.57
C ILE A 100 -13.46 -2.64 0.67
N SER A 101 -14.25 -2.15 1.62
CA SER A 101 -14.31 -0.74 1.95
C SER A 101 -13.32 -0.52 3.09
N SER A 102 -12.16 0.03 2.75
CA SER A 102 -11.18 0.45 3.75
C SER A 102 -11.84 1.52 4.63
N GLY A 103 -12.26 1.14 5.84
CA GLY A 103 -12.51 2.09 6.92
C GLY A 103 -11.24 2.94 7.08
N GLY A 104 -11.42 4.26 7.07
CA GLY A 104 -10.34 5.24 6.91
C GLY A 104 -9.26 5.22 7.99
#